data_AF-A0A934WD55-F1
#
_entry.id   AF-A0A934WD55-F1
#
_cell.length_a   1.000
_cell.length_b   1.000
_cell.length_c   1.000
_cell.angle_alpha   90.00
_cell.angle_beta   90.00
_cell.angle_gamma   90.00
#
_symmetry.space_group_name_H-M   'P 1'
#
loop_
_entity.id
_entity.type
_entity.pdbx_description
1 polymer ?
#
loop_
_entity_poly.entity_id
_entity_poly.type
_entity_poly.pdbx_seq_one_letter_code
_entity_poly.pdbx_strand_id
1 'polypeptide(L)'
;MKIKIKLTIESIIKYELLTGTPFHEIDYTDNQNMCDMLYCTVLCNNIDPITRDEFKVLCENEKMFSRMTKDLIRSISIIQQFMPNVSSDTSETRDGNKAAYIKDVVSTLIVSGGMDAEYIIKRMDLCDIQIYIDAYEKHKREEMESSRLWTFHNMRPHVDSKQIKSPRDIMHFPWEEEQIKKEAELAMERDKDDLERFLKGEMIDLSRITWTKSN
;
A
#
# COMPACT_ATOMS: atom_id res chain seq x y z
N MET A 1 38.47 -5.07 -11.34
CA MET A 1 37.04 -5.14 -11.70
C MET A 1 36.31 -3.98 -11.06
N LYS A 2 35.64 -3.13 -11.84
CA LYS A 2 34.83 -2.02 -11.31
C LYS A 2 33.42 -2.57 -11.08
N ILE A 3 33.14 -3.01 -9.86
CA ILE A 3 31.84 -3.57 -9.49
C ILE A 3 30.86 -2.42 -9.34
N LYS A 4 29.75 -2.46 -10.09
CA LYS A 4 28.66 -1.50 -9.93
C LYS A 4 27.65 -2.04 -8.93
N ILE A 5 27.36 -1.24 -7.90
CA ILE A 5 26.36 -1.55 -6.87
C ILE A 5 25.29 -0.47 -6.95
N LYS A 6 24.11 -0.85 -7.44
CA LYS A 6 22.89 -0.05 -7.37
C LYS A 6 21.78 -0.96 -6.85
N LEU A 7 21.05 -0.51 -5.83
CA LEU A 7 19.84 -1.21 -5.42
C LEU A 7 18.75 -0.96 -6.48
N THR A 8 18.31 -2.02 -7.14
CA THR A 8 17.21 -2.01 -8.12
C THR A 8 16.09 -2.92 -7.65
N ILE A 9 14.87 -2.70 -8.16
CA ILE A 9 13.73 -3.58 -7.89
C ILE A 9 14.04 -5.02 -8.28
N GLU A 10 14.72 -5.23 -9.41
CA GLU A 10 15.21 -6.55 -9.81
C GLU A 10 16.09 -7.22 -8.74
N SER A 11 17.07 -6.48 -8.19
CA SER A 11 17.97 -7.03 -7.17
C SER A 11 17.24 -7.42 -5.89
N ILE A 12 16.20 -6.66 -5.53
CA ILE A 12 15.35 -6.94 -4.37
C ILE A 12 14.50 -8.19 -4.62
N ILE A 13 13.85 -8.31 -5.79
CA ILE A 13 13.06 -9.50 -6.14
C ILE A 13 13.94 -10.75 -6.15
N LYS A 14 15.16 -10.66 -6.69
CA LYS A 14 16.11 -11.79 -6.70
C LYS A 14 16.53 -12.19 -5.30
N TYR A 15 16.71 -11.23 -4.40
CA TYR A 15 16.97 -11.52 -3.00
C TYR A 15 15.77 -12.23 -2.34
N GLU A 16 14.55 -11.70 -2.47
CA GLU A 16 13.34 -12.30 -1.89
C GLU A 16 13.10 -13.73 -2.42
N LEU A 17 13.48 -14.01 -3.67
CA LEU A 17 13.43 -15.35 -4.26
C LEU A 17 14.53 -16.27 -3.73
N LEU A 18 15.71 -15.73 -3.39
CA LEU A 18 16.86 -16.49 -2.90
C LEU A 18 16.70 -16.88 -1.42
N THR A 19 16.22 -15.96 -0.58
CA THR A 19 16.10 -16.16 0.86
C THR A 19 14.72 -16.62 1.30
N GLY A 20 13.68 -16.32 0.49
CA GLY A 20 12.30 -16.54 0.88
C GLY A 20 11.81 -15.59 1.97
N THR A 21 12.59 -14.56 2.31
CA THR A 21 12.23 -13.52 3.29
C THR A 21 11.83 -12.24 2.57
N PRO A 22 10.86 -11.48 3.10
CA PRO A 22 10.47 -10.21 2.52
C PRO A 22 11.55 -9.15 2.75
N PHE A 23 11.66 -8.18 1.83
CA PHE A 23 12.72 -7.17 1.89
C PHE A 23 12.72 -6.29 3.16
N HIS A 24 11.56 -6.10 3.79
CA HIS A 24 11.43 -5.25 4.98
C HIS A 24 11.88 -5.94 6.28
N GLU A 25 11.99 -7.27 6.29
CA GLU A 25 12.42 -8.05 7.47
C GLU A 25 13.92 -8.41 7.44
N ILE A 26 14.69 -7.79 6.53
CA ILE A 26 16.12 -8.07 6.41
C ILE A 26 16.85 -7.62 7.67
N ASP A 27 17.55 -8.58 8.30
CA ASP A 27 18.54 -8.26 9.31
C ASP A 27 19.87 -7.88 8.65
N TYR A 28 20.13 -6.58 8.58
CA TYR A 28 21.36 -6.00 8.03
C TYR A 28 22.59 -6.19 8.95
N THR A 29 22.40 -6.70 10.17
CA THR A 29 23.51 -7.02 11.08
C THR A 29 24.11 -8.40 10.79
N ASP A 30 23.36 -9.28 10.12
CA ASP A 30 23.85 -10.57 9.69
C ASP A 30 24.71 -10.44 8.42
N ASN A 31 25.98 -10.87 8.55
CA ASN A 31 26.93 -10.87 7.44
C ASN A 31 26.45 -11.76 6.29
N GLN A 32 25.71 -12.84 6.56
CA GLN A 32 25.24 -13.74 5.50
C GLN A 32 24.12 -13.08 4.68
N ASN A 33 23.12 -12.48 5.33
CA ASN A 33 22.09 -11.69 4.65
C ASN A 33 22.67 -10.53 3.83
N MET A 34 23.68 -9.84 4.38
CA MET A 34 24.39 -8.78 3.66
C MET A 34 25.15 -9.29 2.45
N CYS A 35 25.82 -10.45 2.56
CA CYS A 35 26.47 -11.11 1.43
C CYS A 35 25.46 -11.48 0.33
N ASP A 36 24.31 -12.04 0.71
CA ASP A 36 23.28 -12.46 -0.24
C ASP A 36 22.59 -11.27 -0.92
N MET A 37 22.39 -10.15 -0.22
CA MET A 37 21.96 -8.89 -0.82
C MET A 37 22.98 -8.35 -1.82
N LEU A 38 24.25 -8.29 -1.41
CA LEU A 38 25.33 -7.83 -2.28
C LEU A 38 25.45 -8.70 -3.53
N TYR A 39 25.35 -10.03 -3.38
CA TYR A 39 25.33 -10.97 -4.49
C TYR A 39 24.25 -10.60 -5.52
N CYS A 40 23.01 -10.40 -5.07
CA CYS A 40 21.89 -10.04 -5.93
C CYS A 40 22.11 -8.70 -6.64
N THR A 41 22.67 -7.69 -5.95
CA THR A 41 22.99 -6.41 -6.60
C THR A 41 24.09 -6.55 -7.65
N VAL A 42 25.10 -7.39 -7.41
CA VAL A 42 26.20 -7.60 -8.36
C VAL A 42 25.69 -8.36 -9.59
N LEU A 43 24.86 -9.37 -9.38
CA LEU A 43 24.25 -10.16 -10.44
C LEU A 43 23.41 -9.31 -11.41
N CYS A 44 22.62 -8.37 -10.89
CA CYS A 44 21.72 -7.56 -11.72
C CYS A 44 22.42 -6.38 -12.41
N ASN A 45 23.51 -5.85 -11.86
CA ASN A 45 24.15 -4.62 -12.35
C ASN A 45 25.39 -4.83 -13.22
N ASN A 46 25.97 -6.03 -13.21
CA ASN A 46 27.22 -6.32 -13.91
C ASN A 46 26.97 -7.33 -15.04
N ILE A 47 27.80 -7.24 -16.09
CA ILE A 47 27.63 -8.02 -17.33
C ILE A 47 28.02 -9.49 -17.13
N ASP A 48 29.01 -9.74 -16.26
CA ASP A 48 29.53 -11.08 -15.99
C ASP A 48 28.80 -11.67 -14.77
N PRO A 49 27.89 -12.65 -14.98
CA PRO A 49 27.20 -13.29 -13.87
C PRO A 49 28.16 -14.20 -13.11
N ILE A 50 28.21 -14.03 -11.80
CA ILE A 50 28.99 -14.86 -10.88
C ILE A 50 28.00 -15.78 -10.15
N THR A 51 28.40 -17.00 -9.81
CA THR A 51 27.58 -17.88 -8.98
C THR A 51 27.62 -17.46 -7.50
N ARG A 52 26.62 -17.87 -6.72
CA ARG A 52 26.56 -17.53 -5.29
C ARG A 52 27.80 -18.03 -4.52
N ASP A 53 28.30 -19.21 -4.85
CA ASP A 53 29.43 -19.80 -4.13
C ASP A 53 30.76 -19.13 -4.49
N GLU A 54 30.96 -18.76 -5.76
CA GLU A 54 32.09 -17.91 -6.16
C GLU A 54 32.05 -16.54 -5.50
N PHE A 55 30.84 -15.99 -5.29
CA PHE A 55 30.68 -14.70 -4.62
C PHE A 55 30.98 -14.77 -3.11
N LYS A 56 30.69 -15.89 -2.44
CA LYS A 56 31.08 -16.07 -1.02
C LYS A 56 32.59 -15.96 -0.83
N VAL A 57 33.37 -16.55 -1.73
CA VAL A 57 34.84 -16.44 -1.72
C VAL A 57 35.28 -14.97 -1.90
N LEU A 58 34.55 -14.19 -2.69
CA LEU A 58 34.81 -12.75 -2.82
C LEU A 58 34.48 -11.97 -1.54
N CYS A 59 33.45 -12.40 -0.79
CA CYS A 59 33.08 -11.81 0.50
C CYS A 59 34.07 -12.12 1.62
N GLU A 60 34.84 -13.22 1.53
CA GLU A 60 35.94 -13.50 2.48
C GLU A 60 37.02 -12.41 2.44
N ASN A 61 37.15 -11.68 1.33
CA ASN A 61 38.02 -10.51 1.25
C ASN A 61 37.38 -9.29 1.93
N GLU A 62 37.71 -9.10 3.21
CA GLU A 62 37.18 -8.04 4.07
C GLU A 62 37.28 -6.63 3.45
N LYS A 63 38.36 -6.32 2.73
CA LYS A 63 38.54 -5.01 2.09
C LYS A 63 37.54 -4.78 0.97
N MET A 64 37.30 -5.79 0.14
CA MET A 64 36.32 -5.72 -0.94
C MET A 64 34.91 -5.70 -0.38
N PHE A 65 34.60 -6.59 0.57
CA PHE A 65 33.31 -6.65 1.24
C PHE A 65 32.95 -5.31 1.89
N SER A 66 33.85 -4.73 2.71
CA SER A 66 33.63 -3.43 3.34
C SER A 66 33.37 -2.30 2.34
N ARG A 67 34.09 -2.30 1.20
CA ARG A 67 33.86 -1.32 0.13
C ARG A 67 32.47 -1.48 -0.49
N MET A 68 32.10 -2.71 -0.82
CA MET A 68 30.79 -3.03 -1.42
C MET A 68 29.64 -2.67 -0.47
N THR A 69 29.77 -2.98 0.81
CA THR A 69 28.80 -2.61 1.84
C THR A 69 28.66 -1.09 1.97
N LYS A 70 29.76 -0.32 1.94
CA LYS A 70 29.70 1.15 1.96
C LYS A 70 29.00 1.71 0.73
N ASP A 71 29.26 1.16 -0.45
CA ASP A 71 28.61 1.58 -1.69
C ASP A 71 27.10 1.28 -1.65
N LEU A 72 26.71 0.11 -1.12
CA LEU A 72 25.31 -0.24 -0.91
C LEU A 72 24.64 0.72 0.09
N ILE A 73 25.24 0.96 1.26
CA ILE A 73 24.72 1.90 2.27
C ILE A 73 24.56 3.30 1.67
N ARG A 74 25.52 3.76 0.87
CA ARG A 74 25.42 5.04 0.16
C ARG A 74 24.23 5.04 -0.80
N SER A 75 24.00 3.96 -1.54
CA SER A 75 22.86 3.85 -2.45
C SER A 75 21.52 3.90 -1.71
N ILE A 76 21.39 3.20 -0.58
CA ILE A 76 20.20 3.23 0.28
C ILE A 76 20.00 4.63 0.86
N SER A 77 21.06 5.28 1.34
CA SER A 77 20.98 6.63 1.89
C SER A 77 20.51 7.66 0.86
N ILE A 78 20.83 7.48 -0.43
CA ILE A 78 20.29 8.31 -1.52
C ILE A 78 18.79 8.04 -1.69
N ILE A 79 18.37 6.77 -1.74
CA ILE A 79 16.95 6.39 -1.88
C ILE A 79 16.13 6.95 -0.72
N GLN A 80 16.63 6.85 0.51
CA GLN A 80 15.95 7.33 1.72
C GLN A 80 15.66 8.84 1.70
N GLN A 81 16.43 9.64 0.96
CA GLN A 81 16.17 11.09 0.83
C GLN A 81 14.84 11.39 0.10
N PHE A 82 14.36 10.45 -0.71
CA PHE A 82 13.13 10.59 -1.49
C PHE A 82 11.94 9.89 -0.84
N MET A 83 12.15 9.18 0.27
CA MET A 83 11.06 8.61 1.03
C MET A 83 10.42 9.71 1.88
N PRO A 84 9.08 9.85 1.88
CA PRO A 84 8.43 10.75 2.82
C PRO A 84 8.83 10.32 4.25
N ASN A 85 9.14 11.29 5.11
CA ASN A 85 9.29 11.03 6.54
C ASN A 85 7.93 10.51 7.01
N VAL A 86 7.81 9.20 7.22
CA VAL A 86 6.61 8.59 7.75
C VAL A 86 6.45 9.12 9.18
N SER A 87 5.70 10.20 9.34
CA SER A 87 5.15 10.59 10.64
C SER A 87 4.25 9.44 11.09
N SER A 88 4.48 8.94 12.29
CA SER A 88 3.87 7.77 12.92
C SER A 88 2.34 7.79 13.06
N ASP A 89 1.63 8.71 12.42
CA ASP A 89 0.18 8.91 12.57
C ASP A 89 -0.66 8.17 11.52
N THR A 90 -0.07 7.56 10.49
CA THR A 90 -0.82 6.71 9.55
C THR A 90 -0.81 5.26 10.01
N SER A 91 -1.38 5.01 11.20
CA SER A 91 -1.78 3.66 11.61
C SER A 91 -3.19 3.36 11.10
N GLU A 92 -3.40 3.53 9.79
CA GLU A 92 -4.51 2.84 9.15
C GLU A 92 -4.19 1.35 9.23
N THR A 93 -5.03 0.64 9.96
CA THR A 93 -4.94 -0.79 10.19
C THR A 93 -5.11 -1.49 8.85
N ARG A 94 -4.01 -1.70 8.13
CA ARG A 94 -3.96 -2.57 6.95
C ARG A 94 -4.22 -3.98 7.45
N ASP A 95 -5.49 -4.37 7.37
CA ASP A 95 -5.99 -5.69 7.72
C ASP A 95 -5.28 -6.76 6.87
N GLY A 96 -4.81 -7.83 7.53
CA GLY A 96 -4.15 -8.96 6.87
C GLY A 96 -2.62 -8.97 6.96
N ASN A 97 -2.12 -9.50 8.07
CA ASN A 97 -0.73 -9.85 8.40
C ASN A 97 -0.09 -10.88 7.43
N LYS A 98 0.00 -10.57 6.14
CA LYS A 98 0.89 -11.25 5.20
C LYS A 98 2.10 -10.36 4.98
N ALA A 99 3.29 -10.88 5.25
CA ALA A 99 4.54 -10.29 4.81
C ALA A 99 4.42 -9.85 3.34
N ALA A 100 4.35 -8.53 3.11
CA ALA A 100 4.19 -7.99 1.78
C ALA A 100 5.54 -8.10 1.04
N TYR A 101 5.61 -9.00 0.07
CA TYR A 101 6.78 -9.12 -0.80
C TYR A 101 6.73 -8.08 -1.91
N ILE A 102 7.89 -7.49 -2.21
CA ILE A 102 8.01 -6.53 -3.33
C ILE A 102 7.73 -7.22 -4.66
N LYS A 103 8.06 -8.51 -4.81
CA LYS A 103 7.72 -9.28 -6.02
C LYS A 103 6.21 -9.33 -6.28
N ASP A 104 5.38 -9.42 -5.23
CA ASP A 104 3.92 -9.52 -5.35
C ASP A 104 3.33 -8.16 -5.73
N VAL A 105 3.82 -7.09 -5.10
CA VAL A 105 3.46 -5.70 -5.45
C VAL A 105 3.79 -5.40 -6.91
N VAL A 106 5.03 -5.69 -7.33
CA VAL A 106 5.48 -5.49 -8.71
C VAL A 106 4.66 -6.31 -9.69
N SER A 107 4.35 -7.56 -9.37
CA SER A 107 3.50 -8.40 -10.21
C SER A 107 2.10 -7.82 -10.39
N THR A 108 1.53 -7.23 -9.33
CA THR A 108 0.22 -6.58 -9.37
C THR A 108 0.25 -5.34 -10.25
N LEU A 109 1.28 -4.50 -10.13
CA LEU A 109 1.44 -3.30 -10.97
C LEU A 109 1.59 -3.64 -12.45
N ILE A 110 2.30 -4.74 -12.78
CA ILE A 110 2.46 -5.19 -14.16
C ILE A 110 1.15 -5.78 -14.71
N VAL A 111 0.57 -6.76 -14.00
CA VAL A 111 -0.56 -7.55 -14.51
C VAL A 111 -1.87 -6.76 -14.43
N SER A 112 -2.15 -6.15 -13.28
CA SER A 112 -3.41 -5.44 -13.04
C SER A 112 -3.30 -3.96 -13.39
N GLY A 113 -2.14 -3.34 -13.15
CA GLY A 113 -1.89 -1.94 -13.50
C GLY A 113 -1.52 -1.72 -14.97
N GLY A 114 -1.22 -2.78 -15.73
CA GLY A 114 -0.87 -2.69 -17.15
C GLY A 114 0.45 -1.95 -17.43
N MET A 115 1.32 -1.84 -16.43
CA MET A 115 2.60 -1.15 -16.55
C MET A 115 3.65 -2.01 -17.27
N ASP A 116 4.58 -1.35 -17.97
CA ASP A 116 5.69 -2.04 -18.63
C ASP A 116 6.62 -2.74 -17.61
N ALA A 117 6.81 -4.04 -17.81
CA ALA A 117 7.62 -4.88 -16.94
C ALA A 117 9.10 -4.50 -16.99
N GLU A 118 9.62 -4.11 -18.16
CA GLU A 118 11.03 -3.71 -18.27
C GLU A 118 11.29 -2.43 -17.48
N TYR A 119 10.40 -1.44 -17.61
CA TYR A 119 10.45 -0.21 -16.83
C TYR A 119 10.44 -0.49 -15.33
N ILE A 120 9.45 -1.24 -14.83
CA ILE A 120 9.32 -1.50 -13.39
C ILE A 120 10.54 -2.25 -12.84
N ILE A 121 10.96 -3.31 -13.51
CA ILE A 121 12.00 -4.19 -12.95
C ILE A 121 13.37 -3.50 -12.98
N LYS A 122 13.70 -2.78 -14.05
CA LYS A 122 15.06 -2.27 -14.29
C LYS A 122 15.25 -0.78 -14.06
N ARG A 123 14.23 0.04 -14.30
CA ARG A 123 14.36 1.50 -14.38
C ARG A 123 13.72 2.23 -13.20
N MET A 124 12.61 1.72 -12.71
CA MET A 124 11.87 2.31 -11.60
C MET A 124 12.68 2.23 -10.30
N ASP A 125 12.73 3.35 -9.57
CA ASP A 125 13.36 3.38 -8.27
C ASP A 125 12.37 2.91 -7.18
N LEU A 126 12.91 2.44 -6.04
CA LEU A 126 12.10 1.83 -4.98
C LEU A 126 11.08 2.80 -4.36
N CYS A 127 11.42 4.09 -4.27
CA CYS A 127 10.53 5.11 -3.69
C CYS A 127 9.31 5.38 -4.57
N ASP A 128 9.45 5.25 -5.88
CA ASP A 128 8.38 5.55 -6.83
C ASP A 128 7.24 4.52 -6.75
N ILE A 129 7.52 3.31 -6.25
CA ILE A 129 6.53 2.24 -6.09
C ILE A 129 5.31 2.75 -5.31
N GLN A 130 5.52 3.52 -4.23
CA GLN A 130 4.43 4.02 -3.40
C GLN A 130 3.49 4.94 -4.18
N ILE A 131 4.04 5.80 -5.03
CA ILE A 131 3.26 6.73 -5.87
C ILE A 131 2.31 5.94 -6.78
N TYR A 132 2.79 4.85 -7.37
CA TYR A 132 1.98 4.01 -8.25
C TYR A 132 0.96 3.16 -7.49
N ILE A 133 1.28 2.69 -6.29
CA ILE A 133 0.31 2.00 -5.42
C ILE A 133 -0.85 2.93 -5.09
N ASP A 134 -0.56 4.15 -4.63
CA ASP A 134 -1.60 5.11 -4.24
C ASP A 134 -2.51 5.47 -5.44
N ALA A 135 -1.90 5.66 -6.62
CA ALA A 135 -2.64 5.92 -7.85
C ALA A 135 -3.52 4.73 -8.25
N TYR A 136 -2.99 3.50 -8.16
CA TYR A 136 -3.71 2.28 -8.47
C TYR A 136 -4.88 2.06 -7.49
N GLU A 137 -4.67 2.23 -6.19
CA GLU A 137 -5.71 2.11 -5.17
C GLU A 137 -6.81 3.16 -5.37
N LYS A 138 -6.43 4.41 -5.65
CA LYS A 138 -7.40 5.47 -5.97
C LYS A 138 -8.24 5.12 -7.19
N HIS A 139 -7.61 4.71 -8.28
CA HIS A 139 -8.32 4.31 -9.50
C HIS A 139 -9.25 3.12 -9.22
N LYS A 140 -8.80 2.13 -8.43
CA LYS A 140 -9.62 0.98 -8.06
C LYS A 140 -10.83 1.38 -7.23
N ARG A 141 -10.68 2.31 -6.28
CA ARG A 141 -11.81 2.84 -5.51
C ARG A 141 -12.84 3.52 -6.41
N GLU A 142 -12.39 4.38 -7.33
CA GLU A 142 -13.26 5.06 -8.31
C GLU A 142 -14.02 4.06 -9.20
N GLU A 143 -13.33 3.00 -9.66
CA GLU A 143 -13.95 1.93 -10.45
C GLU A 143 -15.03 1.17 -9.66
N MET A 144 -14.75 0.82 -8.40
CA MET A 144 -15.68 0.11 -7.53
C MET A 144 -16.90 0.98 -7.18
N GLU A 145 -16.70 2.27 -6.91
CA GLU A 145 -17.77 3.23 -6.66
C GLU A 145 -18.65 3.46 -7.90
N SER A 146 -18.03 3.56 -9.08
CA SER A 146 -18.73 3.64 -10.36
C SER A 146 -19.56 2.39 -10.62
N SER A 147 -18.99 1.20 -10.39
CA SER A 147 -19.70 -0.08 -10.55
C SER A 147 -20.91 -0.19 -9.60
N ARG A 148 -20.75 0.25 -8.34
CA ARG A 148 -21.85 0.34 -7.38
C ARG A 148 -22.95 1.29 -7.84
N LEU A 149 -22.57 2.46 -8.37
CA LEU A 149 -23.53 3.45 -8.90
C LEU A 149 -24.30 2.91 -10.11
N TRP A 150 -23.62 2.25 -11.05
CA TRP A 150 -24.28 1.62 -12.19
C TRP A 150 -25.21 0.49 -11.77
N THR A 151 -24.78 -0.32 -10.79
CA THR A 151 -25.62 -1.37 -10.21
C THR A 151 -26.90 -0.77 -9.60
N PHE A 152 -26.77 0.33 -8.84
CA PHE A 152 -27.91 1.06 -8.31
C PHE A 152 -28.87 1.54 -9.41
N HIS A 153 -28.36 2.14 -10.49
CA HIS A 153 -29.21 2.60 -11.58
C HIS A 153 -29.94 1.46 -12.29
N ASN A 154 -29.28 0.31 -12.47
CA ASN A 154 -29.86 -0.85 -13.14
C ASN A 154 -30.91 -1.57 -12.28
N MET A 155 -30.72 -1.63 -10.96
CA MET A 155 -31.68 -2.28 -10.06
C MET A 155 -32.86 -1.39 -9.66
N ARG A 156 -32.68 -0.06 -9.67
CA ARG A 156 -33.72 0.92 -9.28
C ARG A 156 -35.09 0.72 -9.94
N PRO A 157 -35.23 0.38 -11.24
CA PRO A 157 -36.55 0.11 -11.82
C PRO A 157 -37.22 -1.17 -11.29
N HIS A 158 -36.48 -2.04 -10.58
CA HIS A 158 -36.94 -3.36 -10.13
C HIS A 158 -37.06 -3.47 -8.59
N VAL A 159 -36.67 -2.44 -7.83
CA VAL A 159 -36.67 -2.45 -6.37
C VAL A 159 -37.48 -1.28 -5.83
N ASP A 160 -38.16 -1.46 -4.69
CA ASP A 160 -38.89 -0.38 -4.05
C ASP A 160 -37.92 0.74 -3.63
N SER A 161 -38.17 1.95 -4.14
CA SER A 161 -37.40 3.17 -3.85
C SER A 161 -37.34 3.54 -2.37
N LYS A 162 -38.20 2.94 -1.52
CA LYS A 162 -38.14 3.10 -0.07
C LYS A 162 -37.05 2.26 0.60
N GLN A 163 -36.75 1.09 0.04
CA GLN A 163 -35.78 0.14 0.62
C GLN A 163 -34.34 0.54 0.32
N ILE A 164 -34.07 1.06 -0.88
CA ILE A 164 -32.73 1.43 -1.32
C ILE A 164 -32.79 2.86 -1.84
N LYS A 165 -32.31 3.80 -1.02
CA LYS A 165 -32.38 5.24 -1.27
C LYS A 165 -31.09 5.76 -1.89
N SER A 166 -29.96 5.19 -1.49
CA SER A 166 -28.62 5.57 -1.91
C SER A 166 -27.86 4.38 -2.47
N PRO A 167 -26.91 4.58 -3.42
CA PRO A 167 -25.99 3.52 -3.84
C PRO A 167 -25.23 2.87 -2.67
N ARG A 168 -24.98 3.62 -1.59
CA ARG A 168 -24.34 3.10 -0.37
C ARG A 168 -25.16 2.01 0.32
N ASP A 169 -26.48 2.00 0.17
CA ASP A 169 -27.38 1.02 0.80
C ASP A 169 -27.25 -0.38 0.16
N ILE A 170 -26.63 -0.48 -1.03
CA ILE A 170 -26.41 -1.76 -1.73
C ILE A 170 -25.20 -2.50 -1.17
N MET A 171 -24.09 -1.78 -1.00
CA MET A 171 -22.82 -2.32 -0.57
C MET A 171 -21.99 -1.22 0.07
N HIS A 172 -21.53 -1.49 1.29
CA HIS A 172 -20.61 -0.61 2.02
C HIS A 172 -19.17 -0.97 1.71
N PHE A 173 -18.35 0.03 1.40
CA PHE A 173 -16.92 -0.17 1.24
C PHE A 173 -16.17 0.07 2.56
N PRO A 174 -15.08 -0.69 2.83
CA PRO A 174 -14.29 -0.53 4.06
C PRO A 174 -13.75 0.90 4.24
N TRP A 175 -13.38 1.59 3.15
CA TRP A 175 -12.84 2.96 3.21
C TRP A 175 -13.90 4.05 3.46
N GLU A 176 -15.19 3.70 3.47
CA GLU A 176 -16.27 4.64 3.83
C GLU A 176 -16.58 4.61 5.33
N GLU A 177 -16.08 3.62 6.09
CA GLU A 177 -16.40 3.45 7.52
C GLU A 177 -16.03 4.67 8.37
N GLU A 178 -14.90 5.31 8.08
CA GLU A 178 -14.46 6.49 8.83
C GLU A 178 -15.33 7.71 8.53
N GLN A 179 -15.79 7.85 7.28
CA GLN A 179 -16.75 8.89 6.90
C GLN A 179 -18.09 8.66 7.60
N ILE A 180 -18.56 7.41 7.63
CA ILE A 180 -19.81 7.03 8.30
C ILE A 180 -19.74 7.31 9.80
N LYS A 181 -18.63 6.98 10.46
CA LYS A 181 -18.43 7.28 11.89
C LYS A 181 -18.48 8.78 12.15
N LYS A 182 -17.77 9.60 11.36
CA LYS A 182 -17.80 11.06 11.48
C LYS A 182 -19.19 11.63 11.21
N GLU A 183 -19.89 11.14 10.20
CA GLU A 183 -21.27 11.53 9.89
C GLU A 183 -22.23 11.17 11.03
N ALA A 184 -22.06 9.99 11.64
CA ALA A 184 -22.86 9.55 12.79
C ALA A 184 -22.59 10.39 14.04
N GLU A 185 -21.33 10.71 14.34
CA GLU A 185 -20.95 11.61 15.44
C GLU A 185 -21.54 13.01 15.26
N LEU A 186 -21.48 13.56 14.05
CA LEU A 186 -22.09 14.85 13.72
C LEU A 186 -23.61 14.82 13.84
N ALA A 187 -24.26 13.71 13.50
CA ALA A 187 -25.70 13.53 13.69
C ALA A 187 -26.06 13.48 15.18
N MET A 188 -25.32 12.70 15.98
CA MET A 188 -25.53 12.62 17.43
C MET A 188 -25.37 13.99 18.10
N GLU A 189 -24.38 14.80 17.70
CA GLU A 189 -24.20 16.13 18.30
C GLU A 189 -25.31 17.11 17.90
N ARG A 190 -25.86 17.01 16.68
CA ARG A 190 -27.02 17.81 16.25
C ARG A 190 -28.29 17.41 16.99
N ASP A 191 -28.52 16.11 17.15
CA ASP A 191 -29.74 15.57 17.75
C ASP A 191 -29.74 15.69 19.28
N LYS A 192 -28.58 15.96 19.89
CA LYS A 192 -28.41 16.15 21.34
C LYS A 192 -29.21 17.33 21.89
N ASP A 193 -29.20 18.46 21.20
CA ASP A 193 -29.96 19.66 21.60
C ASP A 193 -31.48 19.41 21.52
N ASP A 194 -31.92 18.67 20.50
CA ASP A 194 -33.32 18.30 20.33
C ASP A 194 -33.76 17.24 21.36
N LEU A 195 -32.89 16.29 21.72
CA LEU A 195 -33.11 15.34 22.81
C LEU A 195 -33.19 16.03 24.18
N GLU A 196 -32.35 17.03 24.45
CA GLU A 196 -32.43 17.80 25.69
C GLU A 196 -33.73 18.57 25.83
N ARG A 197 -34.23 19.17 24.74
CA ARG A 197 -35.54 19.85 24.70
C ARG A 197 -36.69 18.88 24.93
N PHE A 198 -36.63 17.68 24.34
CA PHE A 198 -37.59 16.60 24.60
C PHE A 198 -37.65 16.23 26.08
N LEU A 199 -36.49 15.99 26.71
CA LEU A 199 -36.40 15.56 28.11
C LEU A 199 -36.84 16.64 29.10
N LYS A 200 -36.72 17.92 28.74
CA LYS A 200 -37.22 19.07 29.53
C LYS A 200 -38.73 19.30 29.37
N GLY A 201 -39.42 18.54 28.51
CA GLY A 201 -40.86 18.63 28.30
C GLY A 201 -41.30 19.83 27.45
N GLU A 202 -40.36 20.48 26.75
CA GLU A 202 -40.65 21.55 25.80
C GLU A 202 -41.25 20.96 24.52
N MET A 203 -42.31 21.57 23.98
CA MET A 203 -42.92 21.10 22.73
C MET A 203 -41.90 21.20 21.59
N ILE A 204 -41.47 20.05 21.09
CA ILE A 204 -40.68 19.98 19.87
C ILE A 204 -41.58 20.36 18.71
N ASP A 205 -41.06 21.19 17.80
CA ASP A 205 -41.73 21.49 16.54
C ASP A 205 -41.73 20.23 15.66
N LEU A 206 -42.76 19.40 15.81
CA LEU A 206 -42.97 18.13 15.11
C LEU A 206 -42.97 18.29 13.58
N SER A 207 -43.10 19.52 13.07
CA SER A 207 -43.02 19.83 11.64
C SER A 207 -41.59 19.82 11.08
N ARG A 208 -40.57 19.95 11.96
CA ARG A 208 -39.14 19.90 11.60
C ARG A 208 -38.54 18.50 11.70
N ILE A 209 -39.20 17.60 12.43
CA ILE A 209 -38.78 16.20 12.55
C ILE A 209 -39.22 15.48 11.28
N THR A 210 -38.25 15.08 10.45
CA THR A 210 -38.52 14.20 9.30
C THR A 210 -38.72 12.77 9.80
N TRP A 211 -39.98 12.41 10.05
CA TRP A 211 -40.35 11.03 10.34
C TRP A 211 -40.08 10.14 9.13
N THR A 212 -38.88 9.58 9.03
CA THR A 212 -38.66 8.44 8.14
C THR A 212 -39.36 7.24 8.76
N LYS A 213 -40.55 6.90 8.25
CA LYS A 213 -41.20 5.64 8.59
C LYS A 213 -40.27 4.51 8.17
N SER A 214 -39.65 3.85 9.15
CA SER A 214 -39.00 2.57 8.97
C SER A 214 -40.08 1.54 8.64
N ASN A 215 -39.97 0.92 7.46
CA ASN A 215 -40.86 -0.12 6.97
C ASN A 215 -39.98 -1.25 6.44
#